data_AF-A0A1T5M597-F1
#
_entry.id   AF-A0A1T5M597-F1
#
_cell.length_a   1.000
_cell.length_b   1.000
_cell.length_c   1.000
_cell.angle_alpha   90.00
_cell.angle_beta   90.00
_cell.angle_gamma   90.00
#
_symmetry.space_group_name_H-M   'P 1'
#
loop_
_entity.id
_entity.type
_entity.pdbx_description
1 polymer ?
#
loop_
_entity_poly.entity_id
_entity_poly.type
_entity_poly.pdbx_seq_one_letter_code
_entity_poly.pdbx_strand_id
1 'polypeptide(L)'
;MKNSFLLFCILPCFISCSNDDSDNDPNPNPGLEIGYPQEWVFTAGGETTPPTDPSVAEYDYIYTNGSAMFRDNILKSYPLSDLVEEEKCLWYVAEAGKVDGKMSYTIQLNENKSRFLGVGMSSNKEEVHLYIANGILVTPVGSQSYYAPPDGDDGAEYQFYIHKMPSVNDVTTVAIESAGMPGWFISDSPPGFNYAQNIVTFQQSKNATGAPKWQCRGAN
;
A
#
# COMPACT_ATOMS: atom_id res chain seq x y z
N MET A 1 24.78 -53.95 -51.96
CA MET A 1 24.10 -52.69 -52.32
C MET A 1 22.79 -52.61 -51.56
N LYS A 2 22.43 -51.40 -51.14
CA LYS A 2 21.13 -50.93 -50.62
C LYS A 2 20.89 -50.97 -49.10
N ASN A 3 21.20 -49.80 -48.54
CA ASN A 3 20.35 -48.94 -47.72
C ASN A 3 20.07 -49.32 -46.27
N SER A 4 20.94 -48.76 -45.42
CA SER A 4 20.63 -48.27 -44.09
C SER A 4 19.34 -47.44 -44.06
N PHE A 5 18.45 -47.76 -43.13
CA PHE A 5 17.47 -46.82 -42.57
C PHE A 5 17.62 -46.86 -41.05
N LEU A 6 18.36 -45.89 -40.52
CA LEU A 6 18.38 -45.57 -39.09
C LEU A 6 17.11 -44.76 -38.80
N LEU A 7 16.14 -45.38 -38.12
CA LEU A 7 14.99 -44.66 -37.56
C LEU A 7 15.45 -44.01 -36.25
N PHE A 8 15.70 -42.71 -36.28
CA PHE A 8 15.83 -41.90 -35.07
C PHE A 8 14.43 -41.67 -34.50
N CYS A 9 14.04 -42.44 -33.49
CA CYS A 9 12.91 -42.06 -32.64
C CYS A 9 13.36 -40.91 -31.74
N ILE A 10 13.04 -39.68 -32.13
CA ILE A 10 13.10 -38.53 -31.24
C ILE A 10 11.96 -38.71 -30.24
N LEU A 11 12.29 -39.14 -29.03
CA LEU A 11 11.40 -39.11 -27.88
C LEU A 11 11.21 -37.63 -27.51
N PRO A 12 10.01 -37.02 -27.64
CA PRO A 12 9.76 -35.78 -26.94
C PRO A 12 9.66 -36.11 -25.45
N CYS A 13 10.69 -35.72 -24.70
CA CYS A 13 10.62 -35.60 -23.26
C CYS A 13 9.54 -34.59 -22.92
N PHE A 14 8.30 -35.05 -22.72
CA PHE A 14 7.34 -34.34 -21.87
C PHE A 14 7.77 -34.55 -20.42
N ILE A 15 8.84 -33.85 -20.02
CA ILE A 15 9.01 -33.51 -18.61
C ILE A 15 7.94 -32.45 -18.38
N SER A 16 6.79 -32.92 -17.88
CA SER A 16 5.84 -32.07 -17.19
C SER A 16 6.58 -31.51 -15.99
N CYS A 17 7.20 -30.34 -16.16
CA CYS A 17 7.55 -29.49 -15.03
C CYS A 17 6.23 -29.00 -14.46
N SER A 18 5.67 -29.76 -13.52
CA SER A 18 4.87 -29.18 -12.46
C SER A 18 5.81 -28.22 -11.74
N ASN A 19 5.82 -26.95 -12.13
CA ASN A 19 6.26 -25.90 -11.24
C ASN A 19 5.13 -25.69 -10.22
N ASP A 20 4.96 -26.68 -9.35
CA ASP A 20 4.73 -26.43 -7.93
C ASP A 20 6.04 -25.85 -7.40
N ASP A 21 6.33 -24.60 -7.76
CA ASP A 21 7.23 -23.77 -6.98
C ASP A 21 6.32 -22.89 -6.12
N SER A 22 5.74 -23.51 -5.11
CA SER A 22 5.13 -22.84 -3.96
C SER A 22 6.16 -22.16 -3.06
N ASP A 23 7.38 -21.91 -3.55
CA ASP A 23 8.55 -21.51 -2.76
C ASP A 23 9.00 -20.06 -3.01
N ASN A 24 8.12 -19.20 -3.55
CA ASN A 24 8.39 -17.75 -3.66
C ASN A 24 7.23 -16.85 -3.21
N ASP A 25 6.32 -17.33 -2.34
CA ASP A 25 5.60 -16.40 -1.46
C ASP A 25 6.54 -16.14 -0.28
N PRO A 26 7.18 -14.96 -0.15
CA PRO A 26 7.92 -14.67 1.07
C PRO A 26 6.91 -14.77 2.19
N ASN A 27 7.04 -15.82 3.02
CA ASN A 27 6.16 -16.19 4.11
C ASN A 27 5.35 -15.00 4.65
N PRO A 28 4.01 -15.14 4.77
CA PRO A 28 3.14 -14.04 5.14
C PRO A 28 3.67 -13.43 6.43
N ASN A 29 4.09 -12.17 6.30
CA ASN A 29 4.51 -11.34 7.41
C ASN A 29 3.53 -11.57 8.56
N PRO A 30 3.97 -12.05 9.74
CA PRO A 30 3.07 -12.26 10.86
C PRO A 30 2.33 -10.95 11.07
N GLY A 31 0.99 -11.01 11.12
CA GLY A 31 0.17 -9.83 11.39
C GLY A 31 0.74 -9.09 12.60
N LEU A 32 0.69 -7.75 12.58
CA LEU A 32 1.27 -6.82 13.56
C LEU A 32 1.42 -7.46 14.96
N GLU A 33 2.56 -8.12 15.21
CA GLU A 33 2.83 -8.70 16.52
C GLU A 33 3.06 -7.53 17.48
N ILE A 34 2.08 -7.32 18.36
CA ILE A 34 2.07 -6.49 19.57
C ILE A 34 3.28 -5.54 19.71
N GLY A 35 3.06 -4.25 19.50
CA GLY A 35 4.05 -3.21 19.79
C GLY A 35 4.03 -1.98 18.86
N TYR A 36 3.23 -2.00 17.80
CA TYR A 36 3.10 -0.84 16.93
C TYR A 36 2.16 0.21 17.54
N PRO A 37 2.48 1.52 17.45
CA PRO A 37 1.50 2.54 17.77
C PRO A 37 0.28 2.35 16.87
N GLN A 38 -0.93 2.48 17.42
CA GLN A 38 -2.15 2.40 16.60
C GLN A 38 -2.39 3.66 15.77
N GLU A 39 -1.57 4.69 15.95
CA GLU A 39 -1.68 5.98 15.29
C GLU A 39 -0.36 6.32 14.58
N TRP A 40 -0.44 6.57 13.27
CA TRP A 40 0.72 6.82 12.41
C TRP A 40 0.56 8.11 11.61
N VAL A 41 1.66 8.86 11.53
CA VAL A 41 1.94 9.75 10.41
C VAL A 41 2.80 8.96 9.43
N PHE A 42 2.32 8.76 8.20
CA PHE A 42 3.09 8.09 7.16
C PHE A 42 4.03 9.08 6.51
N THR A 43 5.33 8.76 6.56
CA THR A 43 6.38 9.58 5.94
C THR A 43 7.24 8.77 4.98
N ALA A 44 7.75 9.39 3.92
CA ALA A 44 8.77 8.87 3.03
C ALA A 44 9.99 9.83 2.99
N GLY A 45 11.07 9.48 2.30
CA GLY A 45 12.28 10.32 2.27
C GLY A 45 13.35 9.99 3.34
N GLY A 46 13.41 8.72 3.77
CA GLY A 46 14.60 8.16 4.41
C GLY A 46 15.74 8.07 3.40
N GLU A 47 16.46 9.19 3.22
CA GLU A 47 17.49 9.37 2.20
C GLU A 47 18.48 8.20 2.08
N THR A 48 18.66 7.72 0.85
CA THR A 48 19.78 6.83 0.46
C THR A 48 21.11 7.59 0.37
N THR A 49 21.05 8.93 0.32
CA THR A 49 22.20 9.83 0.31
C THR A 49 21.92 10.96 1.29
N PRO A 50 22.60 11.04 2.45
CA PRO A 50 22.29 12.05 3.46
C PRO A 50 22.45 13.46 2.89
N PRO A 51 21.65 14.43 3.36
CA PRO A 51 21.67 15.75 2.80
C PRO A 51 23.00 16.37 3.21
N THR A 52 23.56 17.21 2.34
CA THR A 52 24.82 17.91 2.63
C THR A 52 24.68 18.84 3.84
N ASP A 53 23.45 19.22 4.20
CA ASP A 53 23.08 19.91 5.42
C ASP A 53 21.87 19.21 6.08
N PRO A 54 22.03 18.60 7.27
CA PRO A 54 20.93 17.98 8.01
C PRO A 54 19.78 18.92 8.37
N SER A 55 20.00 20.24 8.38
CA SER A 55 18.99 21.24 8.74
C SER A 55 17.94 21.51 7.65
N VAL A 56 18.22 21.09 6.41
CA VAL A 56 17.29 21.18 5.27
C VAL A 56 16.74 19.81 4.86
N ALA A 57 16.99 18.79 5.68
CA ALA A 57 16.47 17.46 5.41
C ALA A 57 14.93 17.50 5.52
N GLU A 58 14.23 16.88 4.57
CA GLU A 58 12.77 16.82 4.53
C GLU A 58 12.25 15.38 4.50
N TYR A 59 11.06 15.17 5.05
CA TYR A 59 10.24 13.98 4.79
C TYR A 59 9.12 14.37 3.84
N ASP A 60 8.76 13.48 2.92
CA ASP A 60 7.42 13.50 2.34
C ASP A 60 6.45 12.95 3.41
N TYR A 61 5.23 13.45 3.48
CA TYR A 61 4.15 12.91 4.30
C TYR A 61 2.84 12.88 3.52
N ILE A 62 1.92 11.98 3.90
CA ILE A 62 0.57 11.95 3.29
C ILE A 62 -0.46 12.60 4.19
N TYR A 63 -1.37 13.35 3.57
CA TYR A 63 -2.50 13.98 4.21
C TYR A 63 -3.73 13.89 3.31
N THR A 64 -4.88 14.27 3.86
CA THR A 64 -6.12 14.34 3.10
C THR A 64 -6.68 15.74 3.06
N ASN A 65 -7.18 16.14 1.89
CA ASN A 65 -8.02 17.33 1.74
C ASN A 65 -9.33 16.93 1.06
N GLY A 66 -10.42 17.02 1.81
CA GLY A 66 -11.74 16.53 1.38
C GLY A 66 -11.77 15.00 1.32
N SER A 67 -11.79 14.44 0.12
CA SER A 67 -11.83 12.99 -0.13
C SER A 67 -10.60 12.45 -0.85
N ALA A 68 -9.71 13.32 -1.33
CA ALA A 68 -8.49 12.94 -2.01
C ALA A 68 -7.31 12.89 -1.02
N MET A 69 -6.34 12.04 -1.36
CA MET A 69 -5.09 11.90 -0.64
C MET A 69 -3.98 12.63 -1.39
N PHE A 70 -3.18 13.40 -0.65
CA PHE A 70 -2.09 14.18 -1.18
C PHE A 70 -0.82 13.88 -0.41
N ARG A 71 0.31 14.19 -1.03
CA ARG A 71 1.62 14.26 -0.39
C ARG A 71 2.08 15.71 -0.34
N ASP A 72 2.88 16.01 0.67
CA ASP A 72 3.69 17.23 0.72
C ASP A 72 5.01 16.94 1.42
N ASN A 73 5.91 17.91 1.45
CA ASN A 73 7.16 17.83 2.19
C ASN A 73 7.12 18.65 3.49
N ILE A 74 7.89 18.21 4.48
CA ILE A 74 8.08 18.90 5.75
C ILE A 74 9.51 18.69 6.23
N LEU A 75 10.11 19.70 6.88
CA LEU A 75 11.44 19.55 7.45
C LEU A 75 11.46 18.43 8.51
N LYS A 76 12.51 17.61 8.53
CA LYS A 76 12.69 16.54 9.53
C LYS A 76 12.79 17.10 10.97
N SER A 77 13.12 18.38 11.10
CA SER A 77 13.16 19.11 12.37
C SER A 77 11.80 19.66 12.82
N TYR A 78 10.78 19.63 11.96
CA TYR A 78 9.45 20.11 12.28
C TYR A 78 8.76 19.14 13.26
N PRO A 79 8.16 19.62 14.36
CA PRO A 79 7.43 18.75 15.29
C PRO A 79 6.23 18.10 14.60
N LEU A 80 6.16 16.76 14.65
CA LEU A 80 5.00 16.04 14.09
C LEU A 80 3.72 16.31 14.88
N SER A 81 3.82 16.69 16.16
CA SER A 81 2.69 17.17 16.96
C SER A 81 2.01 18.37 16.31
N ASP A 82 2.80 19.32 15.82
CA ASP A 82 2.28 20.56 15.23
C ASP A 82 1.71 20.25 13.84
N LEU A 83 2.38 19.37 13.08
CA LEU A 83 1.89 18.92 11.78
C LEU A 83 0.50 18.26 11.87
N VAL A 84 0.24 17.44 12.89
CA VAL A 84 -1.08 16.78 13.04
C VAL A 84 -2.18 17.71 13.54
N GLU A 85 -1.83 18.87 14.11
CA GLU A 85 -2.80 19.92 14.46
C GLU A 85 -3.18 20.76 13.23
N GLU A 86 -2.25 20.94 12.31
CA GLU A 86 -2.41 21.74 11.10
C GLU A 86 -3.02 20.93 9.93
N GLU A 87 -2.62 19.66 9.81
CA GLU A 87 -2.93 18.80 8.67
C GLU A 87 -3.64 17.50 9.06
N LYS A 88 -4.50 17.04 8.16
CA LYS A 88 -5.22 15.76 8.32
C LYS A 88 -4.32 14.59 7.91
N CYS A 89 -3.28 14.33 8.71
CA CYS A 89 -2.22 13.37 8.39
C CYS A 89 -2.00 12.28 9.46
N LEU A 90 -2.79 12.28 10.55
CA LEU A 90 -2.75 11.24 11.58
C LEU A 90 -3.76 10.12 11.27
N TRP A 91 -3.26 8.90 11.16
CA TRP A 91 -4.02 7.72 10.75
C TRP A 91 -4.12 6.70 11.87
N TYR A 92 -5.33 6.23 12.16
CA TYR A 92 -5.56 5.11 13.06
C TYR A 92 -5.58 3.79 12.30
N VAL A 93 -4.76 2.82 12.71
CA VAL A 93 -4.66 1.50 12.08
C VAL A 93 -5.18 0.42 13.00
N ALA A 94 -6.11 -0.38 12.49
CA ALA A 94 -6.79 -1.43 13.24
C ALA A 94 -6.91 -2.71 12.44
N GLU A 95 -6.93 -3.85 13.13
CA GLU A 95 -7.22 -5.15 12.54
C GLU A 95 -8.64 -5.18 11.98
N ALA A 96 -8.79 -5.66 10.74
CA ALA A 96 -10.07 -5.75 10.03
C ALA A 96 -10.58 -7.20 9.91
N GLY A 97 -9.71 -8.19 10.13
CA GLY A 97 -10.03 -9.60 9.98
C GLY A 97 -9.11 -10.28 8.98
N LYS A 98 -9.60 -11.33 8.31
CA LYS A 98 -8.83 -12.03 7.27
C LYS A 98 -9.46 -11.86 5.90
N VAL A 99 -8.65 -11.50 4.92
CA VAL A 99 -8.98 -11.56 3.48
C VAL A 99 -8.04 -12.60 2.87
N ASP A 100 -8.58 -13.54 2.08
CA ASP A 100 -7.82 -14.67 1.51
C ASP A 100 -6.95 -15.43 2.52
N GLY A 101 -7.44 -15.56 3.76
CA GLY A 101 -6.72 -16.21 4.86
C GLY A 101 -5.57 -15.41 5.47
N LYS A 102 -5.24 -14.23 4.94
CA LYS A 102 -4.21 -13.30 5.44
C LYS A 102 -4.85 -12.21 6.31
N MET A 103 -4.20 -11.84 7.42
CA MET A 103 -4.69 -10.76 8.30
C MET A 103 -4.66 -9.42 7.55
N SER A 104 -5.75 -8.68 7.59
CA SER A 104 -5.93 -7.38 6.96
C SER A 104 -6.19 -6.28 8.00
N TYR A 105 -5.96 -5.04 7.58
CA TYR A 105 -6.04 -3.85 8.42
C TYR A 105 -6.84 -2.75 7.75
N THR A 106 -7.59 -1.98 8.53
CA THR A 106 -8.14 -0.70 8.08
C THR A 106 -7.22 0.44 8.47
N ILE A 107 -7.12 1.45 7.61
CA ILE A 107 -6.42 2.71 7.89
C ILE A 107 -7.47 3.82 7.90
N GLN A 108 -7.68 4.45 9.05
CA GLN A 108 -8.74 5.44 9.28
C GLN A 108 -8.15 6.80 9.57
N LEU A 109 -8.84 7.89 9.21
CA LEU A 109 -8.45 9.22 9.65
C LEU A 109 -8.69 9.35 11.17
N ASN A 110 -7.68 9.74 11.96
CA ASN A 110 -7.79 9.65 13.42
C ASN A 110 -8.88 10.57 14.00
N GLU A 111 -8.98 11.81 13.51
CA GLU A 111 -10.01 12.77 13.92
C GLU A 111 -11.43 12.35 13.50
N ASN A 112 -11.56 11.42 12.55
CA ASN A 112 -12.85 10.91 12.08
C ASN A 112 -12.74 9.45 11.62
N LYS A 113 -12.85 8.54 12.58
CA LYS A 113 -12.72 7.08 12.38
C LYS A 113 -13.81 6.45 11.49
N SER A 114 -14.80 7.23 11.03
CA SER A 114 -15.75 6.79 9.99
C SER A 114 -15.19 6.93 8.57
N ARG A 115 -14.05 7.60 8.41
CA ARG A 115 -13.36 7.80 7.13
C ARG A 115 -12.16 6.88 7.04
N PHE A 116 -12.18 6.04 6.03
CA PHE A 116 -11.19 5.01 5.76
C PHE A 116 -10.41 5.39 4.53
N LEU A 117 -9.09 5.22 4.55
CA LEU A 117 -8.33 5.12 3.32
C LEU A 117 -8.86 3.91 2.56
N GLY A 118 -9.10 4.06 1.26
CA GLY A 118 -9.58 2.96 0.45
C GLY A 118 -9.17 3.09 -1.00
N VAL A 119 -9.36 1.98 -1.68
CA VAL A 119 -9.09 1.78 -3.09
C VAL A 119 -10.42 1.48 -3.73
N GLY A 120 -10.94 2.41 -4.51
CA GLY A 120 -12.10 2.11 -5.33
C GLY A 120 -11.78 2.33 -6.78
N MET A 121 -12.70 1.88 -7.63
CA MET A 121 -12.72 2.24 -9.03
C MET A 121 -13.11 3.73 -9.15
N SER A 122 -12.18 4.63 -8.82
CA SER A 122 -12.16 5.95 -9.42
C SER A 122 -12.12 5.78 -10.95
N SER A 123 -12.43 6.82 -11.71
CA SER A 123 -12.21 6.83 -13.16
C SER A 123 -10.80 6.34 -13.54
N ASN A 124 -9.86 6.42 -12.59
CA ASN A 124 -8.50 5.92 -12.67
C ASN A 124 -8.24 4.97 -11.49
N LYS A 125 -8.00 3.67 -11.77
CA LYS A 125 -7.77 2.59 -10.78
C LYS A 125 -6.57 2.79 -9.83
N GLU A 126 -5.91 3.93 -9.92
CA GLU A 126 -4.63 4.23 -9.30
C GLU A 126 -4.76 5.35 -8.26
N GLU A 127 -5.92 5.98 -8.08
CA GLU A 127 -6.09 7.06 -7.09
C GLU A 127 -6.47 6.52 -5.70
N VAL A 128 -5.91 7.13 -4.65
CA VAL A 128 -6.28 6.83 -3.26
C VAL A 128 -7.29 7.86 -2.77
N HIS A 129 -8.39 7.38 -2.19
CA HIS A 129 -9.44 8.25 -1.65
C HIS A 129 -9.82 7.86 -0.22
N LEU A 130 -10.54 8.77 0.43
CA LEU A 130 -11.31 8.46 1.62
C LEU A 130 -12.68 7.88 1.25
N TYR A 131 -13.04 6.82 1.96
CA TYR A 131 -14.32 6.15 1.90
C TYR A 131 -15.02 6.22 3.25
N ILE A 132 -16.34 6.16 3.22
CA ILE A 132 -17.19 5.92 4.39
C ILE A 132 -17.68 4.48 4.29
N ALA A 133 -17.44 3.69 5.34
CA ALA A 133 -17.98 2.34 5.46
C ALA A 133 -19.24 2.36 6.36
N ASN A 134 -20.40 2.04 5.78
CA ASN A 134 -21.70 1.96 6.47
C ASN A 134 -22.23 0.52 6.41
N GLY A 135 -21.55 -0.40 7.11
CA GLY A 135 -21.83 -1.83 7.02
C GLY A 135 -21.23 -2.43 5.75
N ILE A 136 -22.08 -2.91 4.84
CA ILE A 136 -21.65 -3.53 3.56
C ILE A 136 -21.32 -2.46 2.49
N LEU A 137 -21.80 -1.22 2.67
CA LEU A 137 -21.64 -0.17 1.67
C LEU A 137 -20.42 0.70 1.96
N VAL A 138 -19.51 0.74 0.99
CA VAL A 138 -18.30 1.58 0.95
C VAL A 138 -18.51 2.70 -0.08
N THR A 139 -18.61 3.95 0.37
CA THR A 139 -18.89 5.10 -0.51
C THR A 139 -17.75 6.11 -0.46
N PRO A 140 -17.18 6.56 -1.60
CA PRO A 140 -16.20 7.64 -1.58
C PRO A 140 -16.78 8.89 -0.93
N VAL A 141 -16.01 9.55 -0.07
CA VAL A 141 -16.42 10.82 0.54
C VAL A 141 -16.72 11.83 -0.56
N GLY A 142 -17.90 12.46 -0.51
CA GLY A 142 -18.33 13.46 -1.50
C GLY A 142 -19.00 12.89 -2.75
N SER A 143 -19.13 11.56 -2.89
CA SER A 143 -19.94 10.93 -3.94
C SER A 143 -21.38 10.67 -3.46
N GLN A 144 -22.36 10.83 -4.35
CA GLN A 144 -23.73 10.36 -4.14
C GLN A 144 -23.94 8.91 -4.58
N SER A 145 -22.96 8.34 -5.29
CA SER A 145 -23.04 6.99 -5.88
C SER A 145 -22.09 6.03 -5.18
N TYR A 146 -22.63 4.87 -4.82
CA TYR A 146 -21.90 3.70 -4.37
C TYR A 146 -21.10 3.11 -5.54
N TYR A 147 -19.88 2.65 -5.28
CA TYR A 147 -19.15 1.80 -6.20
C TYR A 147 -19.25 0.37 -5.66
N ALA A 148 -20.10 -0.43 -6.29
CA ALA A 148 -20.04 -1.88 -6.15
C ALA A 148 -18.96 -2.40 -7.12
N PRO A 149 -17.97 -3.17 -6.67
CA PRO A 149 -17.09 -3.89 -7.57
C PRO A 149 -17.92 -4.79 -8.51
N PRO A 150 -17.50 -4.97 -9.77
CA PRO A 150 -18.21 -5.83 -10.71
C PRO A 150 -18.29 -7.31 -10.28
N ASP A 151 -17.47 -7.73 -9.31
CA ASP A 151 -17.30 -9.13 -8.91
C ASP A 151 -17.80 -9.44 -7.48
N GLY A 152 -18.47 -8.48 -6.81
CA GLY A 152 -19.29 -8.74 -5.62
C GLY A 152 -18.56 -9.11 -4.32
N ASP A 153 -17.25 -8.82 -4.20
CA ASP A 153 -16.51 -8.97 -2.95
C ASP A 153 -16.30 -7.59 -2.28
N ASP A 154 -17.44 -6.99 -1.89
CA ASP A 154 -17.65 -5.57 -1.53
C ASP A 154 -16.92 -5.07 -0.26
N GLY A 155 -15.95 -5.81 0.26
CA GLY A 155 -15.40 -5.60 1.61
C GLY A 155 -13.93 -5.27 1.70
N ALA A 156 -13.13 -5.50 0.65
CA ALA A 156 -11.67 -5.47 0.73
C ALA A 156 -11.04 -4.14 0.26
N GLU A 157 -11.82 -3.21 -0.28
CA GLU A 157 -11.37 -1.93 -0.84
C GLU A 157 -10.71 -1.01 0.19
N TYR A 158 -11.20 -1.02 1.42
CA TYR A 158 -10.69 -0.23 2.54
C TYR A 158 -9.81 -1.04 3.49
N GLN A 159 -9.45 -2.26 3.05
CA GLN A 159 -8.59 -3.18 3.79
C GLN A 159 -7.23 -3.29 3.11
N PHE A 160 -6.20 -3.40 3.93
CA PHE A 160 -4.81 -3.43 3.51
C PHE A 160 -4.06 -4.58 4.14
N TYR A 161 -3.16 -5.20 3.38
CA TYR A 161 -2.09 -5.99 3.96
C TYR A 161 -0.92 -5.06 4.31
N ILE A 162 -0.45 -5.16 5.55
CA ILE A 162 0.69 -4.37 6.04
C ILE A 162 1.91 -5.27 6.07
N HIS A 163 2.88 -4.96 5.22
CA HIS A 163 4.13 -5.69 5.09
C HIS A 163 5.24 -4.97 5.85
N LYS A 164 5.79 -5.60 6.88
CA LYS A 164 6.90 -5.08 7.66
C LYS A 164 8.16 -5.07 6.82
N MET A 165 8.77 -3.90 6.70
CA MET A 165 10.04 -3.69 6.02
C MET A 165 11.16 -3.48 7.05
N PRO A 166 12.44 -3.58 6.64
CA PRO A 166 13.54 -3.16 7.49
C PRO A 166 13.34 -1.71 7.97
N SER A 167 13.45 -1.51 9.28
CA SER A 167 13.39 -0.17 9.87
C SER A 167 14.48 0.73 9.31
N VAL A 168 14.18 2.01 9.17
CA VAL A 168 15.15 3.03 8.71
C VAL A 168 15.33 4.03 9.84
N ASN A 169 16.56 4.18 10.35
CA ASN A 169 16.88 5.03 11.50
C ASN A 169 16.01 4.72 12.73
N ASP A 170 15.86 3.43 13.05
CA ASP A 170 15.01 2.92 14.15
C ASP A 170 13.50 3.24 14.03
N VAL A 171 13.07 3.84 12.91
CA VAL A 171 11.66 4.07 12.60
C VAL A 171 11.10 2.85 11.88
N THR A 172 9.92 2.40 12.32
CA THR A 172 9.17 1.33 11.67
C THR A 172 8.89 1.71 10.22
N THR A 173 9.15 0.78 9.30
CA THR A 173 8.87 0.95 7.88
C THR A 173 7.92 -0.15 7.41
N VAL A 174 6.94 0.20 6.57
CA VAL A 174 5.99 -0.74 5.99
C VAL A 174 5.82 -0.52 4.50
N ALA A 175 5.40 -1.55 3.77
CA ALA A 175 4.72 -1.41 2.49
C ALA A 175 3.23 -1.74 2.70
N ILE A 176 2.35 -0.92 2.12
CA ILE A 176 0.90 -0.99 2.34
C ILE A 176 0.25 -1.46 1.05
N GLU A 177 -0.22 -2.70 1.02
CA GLU A 177 -0.83 -3.32 -0.15
C GLU A 177 -2.35 -3.31 -0.03
N SER A 178 -3.06 -3.05 -1.13
CA SER A 178 -4.52 -3.19 -1.17
C SER A 178 -4.93 -4.66 -1.05
N ALA A 179 -5.86 -4.97 -0.15
CA ALA A 179 -6.43 -6.31 -0.07
C ALA A 179 -7.40 -6.59 -1.24
N GLY A 180 -8.16 -5.58 -1.67
CA GLY A 180 -9.06 -5.68 -2.83
C GLY A 180 -8.35 -5.63 -4.19
N MET A 181 -7.11 -5.15 -4.22
CA MET A 181 -6.25 -5.15 -5.42
C MET A 181 -4.83 -5.67 -5.10
N PRO A 182 -4.65 -6.98 -4.88
CA PRO A 182 -3.34 -7.55 -4.59
C PRO A 182 -2.29 -7.19 -5.66
N GLY A 183 -1.07 -6.92 -5.23
CA GLY A 183 0.04 -6.43 -6.05
C GLY A 183 0.09 -4.91 -6.22
N TRP A 184 -0.88 -4.15 -5.68
CA TRP A 184 -0.92 -2.69 -5.73
C TRP A 184 -0.65 -2.08 -4.36
N PHE A 185 0.29 -1.14 -4.30
CA PHE A 185 0.78 -0.55 -3.06
C PHE A 185 0.60 0.97 -3.04
N ILE A 186 0.31 1.54 -1.86
CA ILE A 186 0.24 3.01 -1.69
C ILE A 186 1.58 3.63 -2.08
N SER A 187 1.55 4.61 -2.96
CA SER A 187 2.70 5.27 -3.57
C SER A 187 2.62 6.78 -3.46
N ASP A 188 3.79 7.40 -3.28
CA ASP A 188 4.01 8.84 -3.40
C ASP A 188 4.25 9.28 -4.86
N SER A 189 4.27 8.33 -5.79
CA SER A 189 4.66 8.55 -7.17
C SER A 189 3.45 8.50 -8.11
N PRO A 190 3.03 9.62 -8.73
CA PRO A 190 1.94 9.62 -9.68
C PRO A 190 2.31 8.82 -10.94
N PRO A 191 1.38 8.02 -11.51
CA PRO A 191 1.67 7.11 -12.62
C PRO A 191 1.84 7.80 -13.98
N GLY A 192 1.65 9.13 -14.07
CA GLY A 192 1.87 9.89 -15.29
C GLY A 192 1.61 11.39 -15.16
N PHE A 193 1.87 12.13 -16.24
CA PHE A 193 1.77 13.59 -16.29
C PHE A 193 0.34 14.14 -16.17
N ASN A 194 -0.68 13.29 -16.34
CA ASN A 194 -2.09 13.69 -16.23
C ASN A 194 -2.55 13.85 -14.78
N TYR A 195 -1.75 13.40 -13.81
CA TYR A 195 -2.07 13.49 -12.39
C TYR A 195 -1.40 14.71 -11.77
N ALA A 196 -2.06 15.27 -10.74
CA ALA A 196 -1.42 16.23 -9.87
C ALA A 196 -0.14 15.59 -9.30
N GLN A 197 0.97 16.31 -9.35
CA GLN A 197 2.29 15.75 -9.01
C GLN A 197 2.41 15.31 -7.54
N ASN A 198 1.47 15.77 -6.72
CA ASN A 198 1.41 15.52 -5.30
C ASN A 198 0.20 14.67 -4.88
N ILE A 199 -0.51 14.02 -5.81
CA ILE A 199 -1.57 13.09 -5.43
C ILE A 199 -0.95 11.76 -4.99
N VAL A 200 -1.52 11.14 -3.95
CA VAL A 200 -1.14 9.79 -3.51
C VAL A 200 -1.88 8.79 -4.40
N THR A 201 -1.16 7.78 -4.86
CA THR A 201 -1.65 6.80 -5.83
C THR A 201 -1.36 5.38 -5.38
N PHE A 202 -1.75 4.42 -6.21
CA PHE A 202 -1.25 3.05 -6.15
C PHE A 202 -0.22 2.81 -7.24
N GLN A 203 0.78 2.01 -6.90
CA GLN A 203 1.78 1.50 -7.82
C GLN A 203 1.80 -0.03 -7.78
N GLN A 204 1.79 -0.65 -8.95
CA GLN A 204 1.96 -2.08 -9.06
C GLN A 204 3.40 -2.49 -8.73
N SER A 205 3.56 -3.51 -7.89
CA SER A 205 4.85 -4.15 -7.61
C SER A 205 4.69 -5.67 -7.58
N LYS A 206 5.78 -6.38 -7.90
CA LYS A 206 5.80 -7.86 -7.83
C LYS A 206 5.69 -8.38 -6.40
N ASN A 207 6.19 -7.60 -5.43
CA ASN A 207 6.18 -7.93 -4.01
C ASN A 207 6.44 -6.66 -3.17
N ALA A 208 6.25 -6.79 -1.85
CA ALA A 208 6.42 -5.70 -0.91
C ALA A 208 7.85 -5.15 -0.83
N THR A 209 8.88 -5.97 -1.10
CA THR A 209 10.29 -5.52 -1.10
C THR A 209 10.57 -4.46 -2.16
N GLY A 210 9.96 -4.62 -3.34
CA GLY A 210 10.06 -3.68 -4.46
C GLY A 210 9.04 -2.54 -4.44
N ALA A 211 8.13 -2.53 -3.47
CA ALA A 211 7.09 -1.52 -3.35
C ALA A 211 7.60 -0.21 -2.69
N PRO A 212 6.85 0.90 -2.85
CA PRO A 212 7.03 2.10 -2.05
C PRO A 212 6.94 1.78 -0.55
N LYS A 213 7.72 2.50 0.24
CA LYS A 213 7.91 2.24 1.67
C LYS A 213 7.55 3.48 2.48
N TRP A 214 6.81 3.26 3.56
CA TRP A 214 6.34 4.30 4.45
C TRP A 214 6.91 4.09 5.85
N GLN A 215 7.63 5.08 6.35
CA GLN A 215 7.98 5.17 7.76
C GLN A 215 6.72 5.53 8.56
N CYS A 216 6.45 4.77 9.62
CA CYS A 216 5.30 4.93 10.51
C CYS A 216 5.75 5.63 11.79
N ARG A 217 5.41 6.92 11.93
CA ARG A 217 5.82 7.75 13.06
C ARG A 217 4.64 8.04 13.98
N GLY A 218 4.90 8.09 15.29
CA GLY A 218 3.94 8.65 16.24
C GLY A 218 3.93 10.18 16.18
N ALA A 219 2.86 10.80 16.68
CA ALA A 219 2.71 12.25 16.74
C ALA A 219 3.28 12.90 18.03
N ASN A 220 3.89 12.09 18.93
CA ASN A 220 4.38 12.52 20.24
C ASN A 220 5.78 13.15 20.20
#